data_AF-A0A453FR33-F1
#
_entry.id   AF-A0A453FR33-F1
#
_cell.length_a   1.000
_cell.length_b   1.000
_cell.length_c   1.000
_cell.angle_alpha   90.00
_cell.angle_beta   90.00
_cell.angle_gamma   90.00
#
_symmetry.space_group_name_H-M   'P 1'
#
loop_
_entity.id
_entity.type
_entity.pdbx_description
1 polymer ?
#
loop_
_entity_poly.entity_id
_entity_poly.type
_entity_poly.pdbx_seq_one_letter_code
_entity_poly.pdbx_strand_id
1 'polypeptide(L)' 'GFIVKGRSGNYTTAEDVLICTAWKKISQDASVGSDQTVSTYWKRIKEYFDERNTSGIFRSSDSLRQRWST' A
#
# COMPACT_ATOMS: atom_id res chain seq x y z
N GLY A 1 25.14 0.94 9.89
CA GLY A 1 24.26 1.51 10.91
C GLY A 1 22.99 0.70 10.95
N PHE A 2 22.62 0.16 12.12
CA PHE A 2 21.37 -0.56 12.27
C PHE A 2 20.22 0.46 12.24
N ILE A 3 19.43 0.45 11.17
CA ILE A 3 18.15 1.18 11.16
C ILE A 3 17.26 0.45 12.15
N VAL A 4 17.08 1.05 13.33
CA VAL A 4 16.13 0.58 14.32
C VAL A 4 14.75 0.72 13.66
N LYS A 5 14.15 -0.39 13.25
CA LYS A 5 12.77 -0.43 12.75
C LYS A 5 11.84 -0.23 13.95
N GLY A 6 11.75 1.01 14.42
CA GLY A 6 10.71 1.42 15.36
C GLY A 6 9.35 1.07 14.76
N ARG A 7 8.38 0.68 15.60
CA ARG A 7 7.01 0.43 15.15
C ARG A 7 6.56 1.66 14.36
N SER A 8 6.21 1.47 13.08
CA SER A 8 5.53 2.50 12.31
C SER A 8 4.29 2.92 13.10
N GLY A 9 4.03 4.23 13.16
CA GLY A 9 2.85 4.75 13.84
C GLY A 9 1.55 4.09 13.33
N ASN A 10 0.47 4.25 14.09
CA ASN A 10 -0.84 3.77 13.66
C ASN A 10 -1.20 4.30 12.27
N TYR A 11 -2.04 3.58 11.53
CA TYR A 11 -2.59 4.09 10.29
C TYR A 11 -3.48 5.30 10.58
N THR A 12 -3.26 6.36 9.83
CA THR A 12 -4.11 7.55 9.86
C THR A 12 -5.27 7.41 8.88
N THR A 13 -6.34 8.19 9.09
CA THR A 13 -7.47 8.22 8.15
C THR A 13 -7.04 8.59 6.73
N ALA A 14 -6.04 9.48 6.58
CA ALA A 14 -5.49 9.84 5.28
C ALA A 14 -4.79 8.65 4.59
N GLU A 15 -4.02 7.85 5.35
CA GLU A 15 -3.41 6.63 4.84
C GLU A 15 -4.47 5.59 4.44
N ASP A 16 -5.52 5.42 5.25
CA ASP A 16 -6.61 4.48 4.95
C ASP A 16 -7.37 4.90 3.66
N VAL A 17 -7.69 6.19 3.51
CA VAL A 17 -8.31 6.73 2.28
C VAL A 17 -7.41 6.53 1.07
N LEU A 18 -6.10 6.71 1.23
CA LEU A 18 -5.13 6.51 0.17
C LEU A 18 -5.04 5.03 -0.24
N ILE A 19 -5.05 4.10 0.73
CA ILE A 19 -5.12 2.65 0.47
C ILE A 19 -6.39 2.29 -0.31
N CYS A 20 -7.56 2.79 0.11
CA CYS A 20 -8.82 2.57 -0.61
C CYS A 20 -8.77 3.10 -2.06
N THR A 21 -8.19 4.28 -2.25
CA THR A 21 -8.07 4.92 -3.56
C THR A 21 -7.13 4.15 -4.48
N ALA A 22 -5.97 3.72 -3.94
CA ALA A 22 -5.00 2.90 -4.64
C ALA A 22 -5.63 1.57 -5.07
N TRP A 23 -6.29 0.87 -4.14
CA TRP A 23 -6.97 -0.38 -4.42
C TRP A 23 -8.03 -0.22 -5.51
N LYS A 24 -8.90 0.79 -5.41
CA LYS A 24 -9.93 1.07 -6.43
C LYS A 24 -9.31 1.32 -7.80
N LYS A 25 -8.26 2.15 -7.87
CA LYS A 25 -7.56 2.45 -9.13
C LYS A 25 -6.97 1.20 -9.77
N ILE A 26 -6.23 0.40 -9.01
CA ILE A 26 -5.55 -0.80 -9.53
C ILE A 26 -6.56 -1.91 -9.85
N SER A 27 -7.63 -2.07 -9.07
CA SER A 27 -8.71 -3.03 -9.36
C SER A 27 -9.52 -2.68 -10.61
N GLN A 28 -9.60 -1.39 -10.98
CA GLN A 28 -10.29 -0.93 -12.18
C GLN A 28 -9.37 -0.82 -13.40
N ASP A 29 -8.07 -1.02 -13.22
CA ASP A 29 -7.10 -0.92 -14.31
C ASP A 29 -7.19 -2.17 -15.20
N ALA A 30 -7.75 -1.99 -16.40
CA ALA A 30 -7.93 -3.06 -17.39
C ALA A 30 -6.60 -3.60 -17.95
N SER A 31 -5.45 -2.95 -17.67
CA SER A 31 -4.11 -3.44 -18.04
C SER A 31 -3.65 -4.62 -17.17
N VAL A 32 -4.41 -4.95 -16.13
CA VAL A 32 -4.15 -6.04 -15.20
C VAL A 32 -4.80 -7.30 -15.78
N GLY A 33 -4.14 -7.93 -16.75
CA GLY A 33 -4.52 -9.27 -17.21
C GLY A 33 -4.67 -10.24 -16.02
N SER A 34 -5.47 -11.29 -16.18
CA SER A 34 -5.85 -12.25 -15.13
C SER A 34 -4.69 -12.94 -14.41
N ASP A 35 -3.46 -12.81 -14.88
CA ASP A 35 -2.26 -13.47 -14.38
C ASP A 35 -1.37 -12.59 -13.49
N GLN A 36 -1.94 -11.64 -12.75
CA GLN A 36 -1.16 -10.96 -11.71
C GLN A 36 -1.09 -11.81 -10.44
N THR A 37 0.13 -12.20 -10.10
CA THR A 37 0.43 -12.72 -8.76
C THR A 37 0.02 -11.68 -7.71
N VAL A 38 -0.51 -12.13 -6.57
CA VAL A 38 -0.89 -11.28 -5.45
C VAL A 38 0.23 -10.30 -5.06
N SER A 39 1.49 -10.71 -5.19
CA SER A 39 2.66 -9.85 -4.95
C SER A 39 2.76 -8.68 -5.93
N THR A 40 2.48 -8.88 -7.21
CA THR A 40 2.50 -7.82 -8.24
C THR A 40 1.39 -6.80 -8.01
N TYR A 41 0.20 -7.28 -7.65
CA TYR A 41 -0.94 -6.42 -7.34
C TYR A 41 -0.65 -5.49 -6.15
N TRP A 42 -0.17 -6.04 -5.03
CA TRP A 42 0.19 -5.24 -3.85
C TRP A 42 1.43 -4.37 -4.06
N LYS A 43 2.33 -4.73 -4.98
CA LYS A 43 3.46 -3.89 -5.38
C LYS A 43 2.97 -2.60 -6.07
N ARG A 44 2.02 -2.69 -7.00
CA ARG A 44 1.43 -1.52 -7.66
C ARG A 44 0.67 -0.62 -6.69
N ILE A 45 -0.08 -1.23 -5.75
CA ILE A 45 -0.73 -0.47 -4.67
C ILE A 45 0.31 0.27 -3.82
N LYS A 46 1.43 -0.40 -3.48
CA LYS A 46 2.52 0.23 -2.73
C LYS A 46 3.17 1.38 -3.50
N GLU A 47 3.45 1.22 -4.78
CA GLU A 47 4.01 2.29 -5.63
C GLU A 47 3.09 3.50 -5.64
N TYR A 48 1.78 3.29 -5.86
CA TYR A 48 0.79 4.36 -5.82
C TYR A 48 0.70 5.04 -4.44
N PHE A 49 0.79 4.24 -3.37
CA PHE A 49 0.77 4.72 -1.99
C PHE A 49 2.01 5.56 -1.69
N ASP A 50 3.22 5.08 -1.99
CA ASP A 50 4.48 5.76 -1.69
C ASP A 50 4.56 7.12 -2.40
N GLU A 51 4.09 7.23 -3.65
CA GLU A 51 4.05 8.50 -4.41
C GLU A 51 3.17 9.57 -3.76
N ARG A 52 2.15 9.16 -3.00
CA ARG A 52 1.11 10.05 -2.45
C ARG A 52 1.12 10.10 -0.94
N ASN A 53 1.97 9.31 -0.31
CA ASN A 53 2.04 9.23 1.13
C ASN A 53 2.78 10.46 1.67
N THR A 54 2.04 11.32 2.35
CA THR A 54 2.58 12.50 3.03
C THR A 54 2.85 12.26 4.52
N SER A 55 2.61 11.05 5.04
CA SER A 55 2.78 10.75 6.47
C SER A 55 4.26 10.67 6.89
N GLY A 56 5.17 10.55 5.93
CA GLY A 56 6.60 10.32 6.18
C GLY A 56 6.91 8.93 6.77
N ILE A 57 5.89 8.09 6.98
CA ILE A 57 6.04 6.74 7.53
C ILE A 57 6.13 5.75 6.37
N PHE A 58 7.21 4.97 6.34
CA PHE A 58 7.33 3.87 5.39
C PHE A 58 6.33 2.75 5.74
N ARG A 59 5.48 2.38 4.78
CA ARG A 59 4.60 1.20 4.86
C ARG A 59 5.05 0.18 3.83
N SER A 60 5.35 -1.05 4.25
CA SER A 60 5.63 -2.15 3.31
C SER A 60 4.34 -2.64 2.65
N SER A 61 4.45 -3.30 1.50
CA SER A 61 3.30 -3.89 0.78
C SER A 61 2.54 -4.88 1.67
N ASP A 62 3.27 -5.67 2.46
CA ASP A 62 2.66 -6.56 3.47
C ASP A 62 1.87 -5.81 4.53
N SER A 63 2.35 -4.65 4.99
CA SER A 63 1.64 -3.85 5.99
C SER A 63 0.34 -3.28 5.42
N LEU A 64 0.38 -2.80 4.17
CA LEU A 64 -0.81 -2.33 3.46
C LEU A 64 -1.83 -3.46 3.26
N ARG A 65 -1.35 -4.65 2.87
CA ARG A 65 -2.18 -5.85 2.73
C ARG A 65 -2.86 -6.23 4.04
N GLN A 66 -2.09 -6.31 5.13
CA GLN A 66 -2.62 -6.62 6.46
C GLN A 66 -3.67 -5.60 6.90
N ARG A 67 -3.42 -4.31 6.64
CA ARG A 67 -4.37 -3.24 6.96
C ARG A 67 -5.69 -3.37 6.19
N TRP A 68 -5.64 -3.83 4.94
CA TRP A 68 -6.83 -4.08 4.13
C TRP A 68 -7.59 -5.36 4.51
N SER A 69 -6.88 -6.37 5.00
CA SER A 69 -7.46 -7.64 5.43
C SER A 69 -8.07 -7.61 6.84
N THR A 70 -7.91 -6.51 7.58
CA THR A 70 -8.48 -6.29 8.92
C THR A 70 -9.74 -5.46 8.81
#